data_AF-A0A5Q4DQV7-F1
#
_entry.id   AF-A0A5Q4DQV7-F1
#
_cell.length_a   1.000
_cell.length_b   1.000
_cell.length_c   1.000
_cell.angle_alpha   90.00
_cell.angle_beta   90.00
_cell.angle_gamma   90.00
#
_symmetry.space_group_name_H-M   'P 1'
#
loop_
_entity.id
_entity.type
_entity.pdbx_description
1 polymer ?
#
loop_
_entity_poly.entity_id
_entity_poly.type
_entity_poly.pdbx_seq_one_letter_code
_entity_poly.pdbx_strand_id
1 'polypeptide(L)'
;TVGYGTGALLGRGVEKVEAVHWNEELGLAQAMWVIRCNKMGPFIVASDMNGDCLFERENAKISENIARVYEGTKPAILKRYGESDDRSDEVI
;
A
#
# COMPACT_ATOMS: atom_id res chain seq x y z
N THR A 1 -4.11 2.53 5.05
CA THR A 1 -5.18 1.59 5.45
C THR A 1 -4.56 0.22 5.68
N VAL A 2 -5.21 -0.67 6.44
CA VAL A 2 -4.69 -2.05 6.57
C VAL A 2 -4.89 -2.75 5.22
N GLY A 3 -3.90 -3.53 4.79
CA GLY A 3 -3.91 -4.22 3.49
C GLY A 3 -4.91 -5.38 3.40
N TYR A 4 -4.86 -6.08 2.26
CA TYR A 4 -5.73 -7.18 1.80
C TYR A 4 -6.53 -7.93 2.89
N GLY A 5 -7.84 -8.07 2.66
CA GLY A 5 -8.75 -8.83 3.53
C GLY A 5 -9.45 -8.03 4.63
N THR A 6 -8.98 -6.82 4.95
CA THR A 6 -9.60 -5.98 5.99
C THR A 6 -10.74 -5.08 5.50
N GLY A 7 -11.06 -5.11 4.20
CA GLY A 7 -12.15 -4.31 3.61
C GLY A 7 -13.51 -4.55 4.28
N ALA A 8 -13.81 -5.80 4.65
CA ALA A 8 -15.04 -6.13 5.39
C ALA A 8 -15.04 -5.60 6.84
N LEU A 9 -13.88 -5.51 7.49
CA LEU A 9 -13.74 -4.96 8.83
C LEU A 9 -13.83 -3.43 8.82
N LEU A 10 -13.12 -2.78 7.89
CA LEU A 10 -13.16 -1.33 7.71
C LEU A 10 -14.53 -0.87 7.21
N GLY A 11 -15.23 -1.69 6.43
CA GLY A 11 -16.60 -1.45 5.99
C GLY A 11 -17.60 -1.28 7.14
N ARG A 12 -17.30 -1.77 8.36
CA ARG A 12 -18.15 -1.53 9.55
C ARG A 12 -18.24 -0.07 9.96
N GLY A 13 -17.25 0.75 9.56
CA GLY A 13 -17.27 2.19 9.77
C GLY A 13 -18.17 2.94 8.79
N VAL A 14 -18.71 2.27 7.76
CA VAL A 14 -19.63 2.87 6.78
C VAL A 14 -21.06 2.79 7.31
N GLU A 15 -21.69 3.94 7.51
CA GLU A 15 -23.09 4.02 7.94
C GLU A 15 -24.06 4.04 6.76
N LYS A 16 -23.69 4.76 5.68
CA LYS A 16 -24.57 4.96 4.53
C LYS A 16 -23.79 5.31 3.25
N VAL A 17 -24.23 4.77 2.13
CA VAL A 17 -23.87 5.27 0.79
C VAL A 17 -24.83 6.42 0.45
N GLU A 18 -24.30 7.64 0.32
CA GLU A 18 -25.09 8.82 0.02
C GLU A 18 -25.29 9.02 -1.48
N ALA A 19 -24.29 8.68 -2.29
CA ALA A 19 -24.35 8.75 -3.74
C ALA A 19 -23.30 7.86 -4.40
N VAL A 20 -23.53 7.52 -5.67
CA VAL A 20 -22.58 6.86 -6.57
C VAL A 20 -22.57 7.62 -7.88
N HIS A 21 -21.38 8.04 -8.34
CA HIS A 21 -21.19 8.75 -9.60
C HIS A 21 -20.39 7.88 -10.58
N TRP A 22 -20.73 7.96 -11.87
CA TRP A 22 -20.07 7.26 -12.98
C TRP A 22 -20.13 5.72 -12.94
N ASN A 23 -21.20 5.16 -12.37
CA ASN A 23 -21.35 3.72 -12.26
C ASN A 23 -21.54 3.02 -13.61
N GLU A 24 -22.17 3.67 -14.60
CA GLU A 24 -22.40 3.08 -15.92
C GLU A 24 -21.10 3.00 -16.73
N GLU A 25 -20.25 4.01 -16.63
CA GLU A 25 -19.01 4.12 -17.39
C GLU A 25 -17.84 3.37 -16.75
N LEU A 26 -17.75 3.37 -15.42
CA LEU A 26 -16.61 2.82 -14.66
C LEU A 26 -16.94 1.52 -13.92
N GLY A 27 -18.22 1.18 -13.77
CA GLY A 27 -18.66 0.01 -13.01
C GLY A 27 -18.43 0.14 -11.49
N LEU A 28 -18.88 -0.89 -10.77
CA LEU A 28 -18.99 -0.90 -9.30
C LEU A 28 -17.68 -0.54 -8.57
N ALA A 29 -16.55 -1.06 -9.04
CA ALA A 29 -15.26 -0.96 -8.34
C ALA A 29 -14.52 0.37 -8.56
N GLN A 30 -14.78 1.06 -9.67
CA GLN A 30 -14.05 2.27 -10.08
C GLN A 30 -14.92 3.54 -10.03
N ALA A 31 -16.25 3.41 -9.90
CA ALA A 31 -17.14 4.54 -9.66
C ALA A 31 -16.74 5.36 -8.43
N MET A 32 -17.15 6.63 -8.40
CA MET A 32 -16.92 7.48 -7.22
C MET A 32 -18.05 7.29 -6.22
N TRP A 33 -17.68 6.93 -4.99
CA TRP A 33 -18.63 6.68 -3.90
C TRP A 33 -18.60 7.81 -2.87
N VAL A 34 -19.76 8.38 -2.58
CA VAL A 34 -19.94 9.31 -1.46
C VAL A 34 -20.46 8.50 -0.27
N ILE A 35 -19.64 8.40 0.77
CA ILE A 35 -19.90 7.50 1.91
C ILE A 35 -19.93 8.30 3.21
N ARG A 36 -20.99 8.11 4.00
CA ARG A 36 -21.05 8.56 5.39
C ARG A 36 -20.38 7.52 6.27
N CYS A 37 -19.40 7.96 7.04
CA CYS A 37 -18.63 7.11 7.94
C CYS A 37 -18.74 7.57 9.39
N ASN A 38 -18.69 6.62 10.32
CA ASN A 38 -18.63 6.87 11.76
C ASN A 38 -17.57 6.00 12.41
N LYS A 39 -16.63 6.63 13.12
CA LYS A 39 -15.46 5.97 13.74
C LYS A 39 -14.71 5.03 12.77
N MET A 40 -14.60 5.41 11.50
CA MET A 40 -13.88 4.61 10.52
C MET A 40 -12.38 4.62 10.81
N GLY A 41 -11.77 3.45 10.83
CA GLY A 41 -10.38 3.26 11.22
C GLY A 41 -10.15 1.91 11.90
N PRO A 42 -9.04 1.74 12.63
CA PRO A 42 -8.03 2.76 12.92
C PRO A 42 -7.22 3.16 11.69
N PHE A 43 -6.79 4.42 11.63
CA PHE A 43 -5.87 4.95 10.62
C PHE A 43 -4.57 5.41 11.28
N ILE A 44 -3.47 5.32 10.53
CA ILE A 44 -2.16 5.85 10.91
C ILE A 44 -1.86 7.02 9.98
N VAL A 45 -1.40 8.13 10.56
CA VAL A 45 -0.92 9.28 9.80
C VAL A 45 0.42 8.90 9.17
N ALA A 46 0.41 8.65 7.87
CA ALA A 46 1.61 8.29 7.12
C ALA A 46 2.43 9.52 6.70
N SER A 47 1.76 10.66 6.47
CA SER A 47 2.40 11.93 6.14
C SER A 47 1.63 13.10 6.73
N ASP A 48 2.30 14.23 6.94
CA ASP A 48 1.69 15.44 7.50
C ASP A 48 1.91 16.69 6.63
N MET A 49 1.40 17.84 7.09
CA MET A 49 1.53 19.13 6.38
C MET A 49 2.92 19.78 6.51
N ASN A 50 3.78 19.26 7.38
CA ASN A 50 5.16 19.73 7.52
C ASN A 50 6.09 19.06 6.51
N GLY A 51 5.59 18.07 5.76
CA GLY A 51 6.37 17.25 4.83
C GLY A 51 6.96 16.00 5.47
N ASP A 52 6.62 15.68 6.73
CA ASP A 52 7.09 14.46 7.37
C ASP A 52 6.42 13.24 6.73
N CYS A 53 7.19 12.18 6.49
CA CYS A 53 6.71 10.93 5.90
C CYS A 53 7.22 9.71 6.67
N LEU A 54 6.29 8.91 7.19
CA LEU A 54 6.56 7.66 7.91
C LEU A 54 7.37 6.69 7.05
N PHE A 55 7.02 6.53 5.77
CA PHE A 55 7.71 5.59 4.88
C PHE A 55 9.14 6.02 4.59
N GLU A 56 9.37 7.30 4.31
CA GLU A 56 10.72 7.83 4.09
C GLU A 56 11.60 7.65 5.32
N ARG A 57 11.07 8.02 6.50
CA ARG A 57 11.75 7.87 7.79
C ARG A 57 12.13 6.43 8.08
N GLU A 58 11.20 5.49 7.91
CA GLU A 58 11.49 4.07 8.19
C GLU A 58 12.38 3.45 7.11
N ASN A 59 12.22 3.82 5.84
CA ASN A 59 13.10 3.37 4.76
C ASN A 59 14.55 3.81 4.99
N ALA A 60 14.77 5.04 5.46
CA ALA A 60 16.12 5.52 5.78
C ALA A 60 16.80 4.63 6.84
N LYS A 61 16.11 4.34 7.95
CA LYS A 61 16.62 3.46 9.03
C LYS A 61 16.87 2.03 8.56
N ILE A 62 15.96 1.48 7.74
CA ILE A 62 16.06 0.11 7.25
C ILE A 62 17.20 -0.01 6.23
N SER A 63 17.35 0.96 5.33
CA SER A 63 18.35 0.94 4.26
C SER A 63 19.78 0.83 4.78
N GLU A 64 20.06 1.37 5.97
CA GLU A 64 21.37 1.25 6.63
C GLU A 64 21.75 -0.21 6.92
N ASN A 65 20.79 -1.09 7.16
CA ASN A 65 21.03 -2.44 7.66
C ASN A 65 20.49 -3.55 6.75
N ILE A 66 19.73 -3.20 5.69
CA ILE A 66 19.02 -4.19 4.87
C ILE A 66 19.99 -5.17 4.20
N ALA A 67 21.13 -4.70 3.68
CA ALA A 67 22.14 -5.54 3.05
C ALA A 67 22.67 -6.64 4.00
N ARG A 68 22.92 -6.28 5.26
CA ARG A 68 23.37 -7.22 6.29
C ARG A 68 22.34 -8.33 6.57
N VAL A 69 21.04 -8.01 6.50
CA VAL A 69 19.98 -9.01 6.74
C VAL A 69 19.94 -10.06 5.63
N TYR A 70 20.30 -9.68 4.40
CA TYR A 70 20.34 -10.60 3.24
C TYR A 70 21.67 -11.35 3.10
N GLU A 71 22.68 -11.08 3.93
CA GLU A 71 23.97 -11.76 3.88
C GLU A 71 23.82 -13.27 4.09
N GLY A 72 24.39 -14.07 3.17
CA GLY A 72 24.32 -15.53 3.23
C GLY A 72 22.96 -16.14 2.85
N THR A 73 21.95 -15.33 2.53
CA THR A 73 20.71 -15.84 1.96
C THR A 73 20.96 -16.42 0.56
N LYS A 74 20.26 -17.52 0.24
CA LYS A 74 20.37 -18.13 -1.10
C LYS A 74 19.52 -17.34 -2.09
N PRO A 75 19.97 -17.19 -3.34
CA PRO A 75 19.16 -16.56 -4.38
C PRO A 75 17.84 -17.31 -4.58
N ALA A 76 16.79 -16.60 -5.01
CA ALA A 76 15.51 -17.20 -5.31
C ALA A 76 15.67 -18.34 -6.34
N ILE A 77 15.11 -19.51 -6.02
CA ILE A 77 15.30 -20.74 -6.83
C ILE A 77 14.36 -20.77 -8.04
N LEU A 78 13.32 -19.93 -8.04
CA LEU A 78 12.30 -19.83 -9.09
C LEU A 78 12.38 -18.49 -9.86
N LYS A 79 13.60 -18.04 -10.19
CA LYS A 79 13.78 -16.85 -11.04
C LYS A 79 13.30 -17.15 -12.47
N ARG A 80 12.55 -16.22 -13.06
CA ARG A 80 12.25 -16.26 -14.50
C ARG A 80 13.51 -15.89 -15.28
N TYR A 81 13.60 -16.35 -16.53
CA TYR A 81 14.69 -15.93 -17.41
C TYR A 81 14.66 -14.41 -17.60
N GLY A 82 15.75 -13.73 -17.23
CA GLY A 82 15.87 -12.26 -17.27
C GLY A 82 15.43 -11.53 -15.99
N GLU A 83 14.96 -12.24 -14.96
CA GLU A 83 14.64 -11.63 -13.66
C GLU A 83 15.91 -11.46 -12.82
N SER A 84 16.30 -10.21 -12.56
CA SER A 84 17.35 -9.87 -11.59
C SER A 84 16.74 -9.25 -10.34
N ASP A 85 17.26 -9.64 -9.19
CA ASP A 85 17.03 -9.02 -7.88
C ASP A 85 18.10 -7.97 -7.56
N ASP A 86 19.11 -7.82 -8.42
CA ASP A 86 20.12 -6.79 -8.31
C ASP A 86 19.61 -5.49 -8.96
N ARG A 87 19.49 -4.44 -8.14
CA ARG A 87 19.06 -3.11 -8.59
C ARG A 87 20.03 -2.46 -9.57
N SER A 88 21.26 -2.96 -9.67
CA SER A 88 22.25 -2.49 -10.63
C SER A 88 22.17 -3.18 -12.00
N ASP A 89 21.40 -4.28 -12.11
CA ASP A 89 21.14 -4.98 -13.37
C ASP A 89 19.94 -4.41 -14.15
N GLU A 90 19.26 -3.38 -13.63
CA GLU A 90 18.20 -2.68 -14.36
C GLU A 90 18.76 -2.04 -15.63
N VAL A 91 18.34 -2.56 -16.79
CA VAL A 91 18.68 -2.03 -18.10
C VAL A 91 17.66 -0.93 -18.43
N ILE A 92 18.12 0.31 -18.59
CA ILE A 92 17.31 1.42 -19.17
C ILE A 92 16.97 1.09 -20.63
#